data_AF-A0A0X3BMP1-F1
#
_entry.id   AF-A0A0X3BMP1-F1
#
_cell.length_a   1.000
_cell.length_b   1.000
_cell.length_c   1.000
_cell.angle_alpha   90.00
_cell.angle_beta   90.00
_cell.angle_gamma   90.00
#
_symmetry.space_group_name_H-M   'P 1'
#
loop_
_entity.id
_entity.type
_entity.pdbx_description
1 polymer ?
#
loop_
_entity_poly.entity_id
_entity_poly.type
_entity_poly.pdbx_seq_one_letter_code
_entity_poly.pdbx_strand_id
1 'polypeptide(L)'
;MHRLGDFFEVSGQAGATAAETKVVVNGDLSRVKYIGMKMTAGEVVVNGNADMYVGAWMQGGRITVNGNVDAFAGTGMKGGEIVINGNAGNYLGSAYRGDWRGMAGGKIVVKGDAGSDLGTFMNGGEIVVGGNVDVHVGTHAEGGKIIIKGDAKSRLGGQMVEGEIYVFGNIDVMMPGFAYRGDVDLEVDGTKGRFALYEGDLGERHRKRKGQMIYGKLYQLVRP
;
A
#
# COMPACT_ATOMS: atom_id res chain seq x y z
N MET A 1 -23.26 -19.76 16.01
CA MET A 1 -22.22 -18.71 16.09
C MET A 1 -21.03 -19.35 16.77
N HIS A 2 -19.87 -19.42 16.10
CA HIS A 2 -18.65 -19.96 16.70
C HIS A 2 -17.93 -18.87 17.51
N ARG A 3 -17.21 -19.29 18.54
CA ARG A 3 -16.35 -18.42 19.37
C ARG A 3 -14.90 -18.56 18.91
N LEU A 4 -14.05 -17.59 19.24
CA LEU A 4 -12.61 -17.65 18.93
C LEU A 4 -11.96 -18.91 19.50
N GLY A 5 -12.33 -19.29 20.74
CA GLY A 5 -11.84 -20.48 21.42
C GLY A 5 -12.24 -21.82 20.78
N ASP A 6 -13.16 -21.83 19.81
CA ASP A 6 -13.50 -23.05 19.06
C ASP A 6 -12.40 -23.39 18.03
N PHE A 7 -11.53 -22.42 17.69
CA PHE A 7 -10.49 -22.56 16.66
C PHE A 7 -9.09 -22.25 17.17
N PHE A 8 -8.96 -21.48 18.25
CA PHE A 8 -7.69 -21.03 18.79
C PHE A 8 -7.56 -21.34 20.27
N GLU A 9 -6.40 -21.87 20.64
CA GLU A 9 -5.95 -21.81 22.03
C GLU A 9 -5.53 -20.37 22.35
N VAL A 10 -6.08 -19.80 23.42
CA VAL A 10 -5.80 -18.43 23.84
C VAL A 10 -5.05 -18.46 25.16
N SER A 11 -3.87 -17.84 25.20
CA SER A 11 -3.01 -17.76 26.38
C SER A 11 -2.26 -16.43 26.44
N GLY A 12 -1.67 -16.12 27.59
CA GLY A 12 -0.92 -14.88 27.82
C GLY A 12 -1.66 -13.84 28.65
N GLN A 13 -1.08 -12.63 28.72
CA GLN A 13 -1.61 -11.49 29.46
C GLN A 13 -1.70 -10.27 28.55
N ALA A 14 -2.84 -9.58 28.59
CA ALA A 14 -2.99 -8.30 27.90
C ALA A 14 -2.32 -7.18 28.72
N GLY A 15 -1.93 -6.09 28.04
CA GLY A 15 -1.50 -4.87 28.70
C GLY A 15 -2.68 -4.16 29.39
N ALA A 16 -2.39 -3.15 30.21
CA ALA A 16 -3.46 -2.37 30.86
C ALA A 16 -4.26 -1.56 29.84
N THR A 17 -3.66 -1.26 28.69
CA THR A 17 -4.30 -0.58 27.55
C THR A 17 -4.13 -1.35 26.25
N ALA A 18 -4.92 -0.98 25.23
CA ALA A 18 -4.74 -1.51 23.87
C ALA A 18 -3.34 -1.21 23.32
N ALA A 19 -2.77 -0.03 23.63
CA ALA A 19 -1.43 0.37 23.19
C ALA A 19 -0.32 -0.52 23.74
N GLU A 20 -0.51 -1.07 24.95
CA GLU A 20 0.42 -1.97 25.63
C GLU A 20 0.15 -3.44 25.32
N THR A 21 -0.84 -3.75 24.50
CA THR A 21 -1.22 -5.12 24.18
C THR A 21 -0.59 -5.55 22.86
N LYS A 22 0.08 -6.70 22.90
CA LYS A 22 0.62 -7.40 21.73
C LYS A 22 -0.11 -8.73 21.57
N VAL A 23 -0.73 -8.92 20.40
CA VAL A 23 -1.38 -10.19 20.02
C VAL A 23 -0.46 -10.94 19.07
N VAL A 24 -0.14 -12.19 19.40
CA VAL A 24 0.62 -13.07 18.51
C VAL A 24 -0.30 -14.18 18.01
N VAL A 25 -0.45 -14.30 16.70
CA VAL A 25 -1.31 -15.28 16.05
C VAL A 25 -0.42 -16.30 15.34
N ASN A 26 -0.49 -17.54 15.78
CA ASN A 26 0.28 -18.68 15.25
C ASN A 26 -0.65 -19.70 14.60
N GLY A 27 -0.13 -20.49 13.66
CA GLY A 27 -0.85 -21.60 13.02
C GLY A 27 -1.10 -21.37 11.53
N ASP A 28 -1.98 -22.18 10.94
CA ASP A 28 -2.46 -21.96 9.58
C ASP A 28 -3.59 -20.94 9.57
N LEU A 29 -3.29 -19.76 9.04
CA LEU A 29 -4.21 -18.62 9.00
C LEU A 29 -4.64 -18.30 7.56
N SER A 30 -4.45 -19.26 6.64
CA SER A 30 -4.84 -19.16 5.22
C SER A 30 -6.33 -18.94 4.99
N ARG A 31 -7.16 -19.15 6.01
CA ARG A 31 -8.62 -18.95 5.99
C ARG A 31 -9.12 -17.96 7.05
N VAL A 32 -8.22 -17.21 7.67
CA VAL A 32 -8.53 -16.27 8.75
C VAL A 32 -8.42 -14.86 8.20
N LYS A 33 -9.58 -14.30 7.85
CA LYS A 33 -9.69 -12.94 7.29
C LYS A 33 -9.77 -11.89 8.40
N TYR A 34 -9.51 -10.64 8.02
CA TYR A 34 -9.73 -9.46 8.88
C TYR A 34 -8.86 -9.37 10.14
N ILE A 35 -7.70 -10.02 10.17
CA ILE A 35 -6.75 -9.88 11.28
C ILE A 35 -6.35 -8.40 11.42
N GLY A 36 -6.55 -7.83 12.61
CA GLY A 36 -6.23 -6.42 12.90
C GLY A 36 -7.16 -5.39 12.24
N MET A 37 -8.31 -5.80 11.71
CA MET A 37 -9.28 -4.86 11.13
C MET A 37 -9.67 -3.76 12.13
N LYS A 38 -9.65 -2.50 11.68
CA LYS A 38 -10.03 -1.29 12.45
C LYS A 38 -9.25 -1.05 13.75
N MET A 39 -8.13 -1.72 13.98
CA MET A 39 -7.33 -1.48 15.19
C MET A 39 -6.81 -0.03 15.24
N THR A 40 -6.72 0.53 16.44
CA THR A 40 -6.34 1.92 16.69
C THR A 40 -5.01 2.05 17.44
N ALA A 41 -4.55 1.00 18.12
CA ALA A 41 -3.32 0.95 18.89
C ALA A 41 -2.89 -0.51 19.10
N GLY A 42 -1.72 -0.70 19.72
CA GLY A 42 -1.17 -2.01 20.03
C GLY A 42 -0.44 -2.66 18.86
N GLU A 43 -0.06 -3.92 19.04
CA GLU A 43 0.70 -4.68 18.05
C GLU A 43 0.02 -6.03 17.75
N VAL A 44 -0.02 -6.42 16.48
CA VAL A 44 -0.39 -7.77 16.05
C VAL A 44 0.78 -8.38 15.28
N VAL A 45 1.20 -9.57 15.67
CA VAL A 45 2.20 -10.36 14.95
C VAL A 45 1.56 -11.64 14.44
N VAL A 46 1.61 -11.85 13.14
CA VAL A 46 1.13 -13.06 12.46
C VAL A 46 2.34 -13.89 12.06
N ASN A 47 2.50 -15.06 12.66
CA ASN A 47 3.59 -15.98 12.36
C ASN A 47 3.18 -16.98 11.28
N GLY A 48 3.17 -16.50 10.04
CA GLY A 48 2.78 -17.28 8.86
C GLY A 48 2.09 -16.41 7.82
N ASN A 49 1.38 -17.07 6.90
CA ASN A 49 0.54 -16.38 5.91
C ASN A 49 -0.79 -15.95 6.55
N ALA A 50 -1.43 -14.92 6.00
CA ALA A 50 -2.79 -14.54 6.35
C ALA A 50 -3.67 -14.38 5.11
N ASP A 51 -4.97 -14.63 5.28
CA ASP A 51 -5.99 -14.43 4.25
C ASP A 51 -6.29 -12.92 4.06
N MET A 52 -7.38 -12.59 3.36
CA MET A 52 -7.75 -11.26 2.94
C MET A 52 -7.99 -10.28 4.11
N TYR A 53 -7.85 -8.98 3.80
CA TYR A 53 -8.24 -7.86 4.66
C TYR A 53 -7.43 -7.67 5.96
N VAL A 54 -6.17 -8.14 6.00
CA VAL A 54 -5.26 -7.81 7.11
C VAL A 54 -5.17 -6.30 7.27
N GLY A 55 -5.45 -5.79 8.47
CA GLY A 55 -5.37 -4.36 8.78
C GLY A 55 -6.36 -3.46 8.02
N ALA A 56 -7.43 -4.02 7.45
CA ALA A 56 -8.44 -3.20 6.76
C ALA A 56 -9.04 -2.14 7.70
N TRP A 57 -9.11 -0.89 7.24
CA TRP A 57 -9.56 0.29 7.97
C TRP A 57 -8.82 0.57 9.29
N MET A 58 -7.60 0.08 9.44
CA MET A 58 -6.72 0.38 10.57
C MET A 58 -6.47 1.89 10.70
N GLN A 59 -6.42 2.38 11.94
CA GLN A 59 -6.22 3.78 12.29
C GLN A 59 -4.94 4.03 13.08
N GLY A 60 -4.36 3.00 13.69
CA GLY A 60 -3.13 3.09 14.47
C GLY A 60 -2.67 1.74 15.00
N GLY A 61 -1.51 1.71 15.65
CA GLY A 61 -0.82 0.48 16.05
C GLY A 61 0.05 -0.09 14.92
N ARG A 62 0.47 -1.35 15.09
CA ARG A 62 1.35 -2.04 14.13
C ARG A 62 0.91 -3.48 13.88
N ILE A 63 0.91 -3.89 12.62
CA ILE A 63 0.74 -5.29 12.23
C ILE A 63 2.01 -5.77 11.54
N THR A 64 2.57 -6.90 11.98
CA THR A 64 3.66 -7.59 11.27
C THR A 64 3.20 -8.97 10.83
N VAL A 65 3.29 -9.26 9.54
CA VAL A 65 3.02 -10.58 8.96
C VAL A 65 4.32 -11.23 8.52
N ASN A 66 4.71 -12.33 9.17
CA ASN A 66 5.91 -13.11 8.86
C ASN A 66 5.64 -14.14 7.76
N GLY A 67 5.01 -13.69 6.68
CA GLY A 67 4.59 -14.50 5.53
C GLY A 67 3.87 -13.64 4.50
N ASN A 68 3.04 -14.28 3.68
CA ASN A 68 2.25 -13.62 2.65
C ASN A 68 0.90 -13.15 3.17
N VAL A 69 0.33 -12.12 2.54
CA VAL A 69 -1.08 -11.74 2.72
C VAL A 69 -1.83 -11.89 1.41
N ASP A 70 -3.08 -12.35 1.47
CA ASP A 70 -3.97 -12.32 0.31
C ASP A 70 -4.50 -10.89 0.05
N ALA A 71 -5.48 -10.76 -0.84
CA ALA A 71 -5.97 -9.49 -1.33
C ALA A 71 -6.53 -8.57 -0.24
N PHE A 72 -6.62 -7.28 -0.56
CA PHE A 72 -7.27 -6.24 0.25
C PHE A 72 -6.59 -5.90 1.58
N ALA A 73 -5.35 -6.34 1.82
CA ALA A 73 -4.59 -5.90 2.99
C ALA A 73 -4.50 -4.36 3.02
N GLY A 74 -4.74 -3.74 4.18
CA GLY A 74 -4.72 -2.29 4.36
C GLY A 74 -5.83 -1.51 3.63
N THR A 75 -6.87 -2.17 3.13
CA THR A 75 -8.01 -1.47 2.47
C THR A 75 -8.56 -0.36 3.35
N GLY A 76 -8.65 0.87 2.84
CA GLY A 76 -9.19 2.02 3.57
C GLY A 76 -8.42 2.41 4.84
N MET A 77 -7.14 2.05 4.94
CA MET A 77 -6.27 2.40 6.07
C MET A 77 -6.14 3.91 6.26
N LYS A 78 -6.16 4.37 7.50
CA LYS A 78 -6.07 5.79 7.89
C LYS A 78 -4.84 6.13 8.72
N GLY A 79 -4.20 5.12 9.32
CA GLY A 79 -3.03 5.30 10.17
C GLY A 79 -2.49 3.96 10.68
N GLY A 80 -1.33 4.02 11.34
CA GLY A 80 -0.59 2.83 11.78
C GLY A 80 0.42 2.33 10.76
N GLU A 81 1.00 1.17 11.03
CA GLU A 81 1.99 0.51 10.18
C GLU A 81 1.64 -0.96 9.93
N ILE A 82 1.70 -1.41 8.68
CA ILE A 82 1.60 -2.81 8.30
C ILE A 82 2.92 -3.22 7.64
N VAL A 83 3.59 -4.24 8.19
CA VAL A 83 4.80 -4.83 7.61
C VAL A 83 4.52 -6.25 7.19
N ILE A 84 4.72 -6.56 5.92
CA ILE A 84 4.52 -7.87 5.30
C ILE A 84 5.90 -8.36 4.85
N ASN A 85 6.41 -9.40 5.50
CA ASN A 85 7.74 -9.95 5.22
C ASN A 85 7.78 -10.87 3.98
N GLY A 86 6.62 -11.26 3.43
CA GLY A 86 6.48 -11.95 2.16
C GLY A 86 5.82 -11.07 1.09
N ASN A 87 4.93 -11.68 0.30
CA ASN A 87 4.20 -11.05 -0.80
C ASN A 87 2.81 -10.56 -0.35
N ALA A 88 2.27 -9.58 -1.09
CA ALA A 88 0.90 -9.12 -0.96
C ALA A 88 0.08 -9.44 -2.21
N GLY A 89 -1.19 -9.84 -2.01
CA GLY A 89 -2.14 -10.03 -3.09
C GLY A 89 -2.59 -8.72 -3.74
N ASN A 90 -3.67 -8.82 -4.53
CA ASN A 90 -4.29 -7.67 -5.20
C ASN A 90 -4.92 -6.68 -4.21
N TYR A 91 -5.19 -5.46 -4.65
CA TYR A 91 -5.92 -4.45 -3.87
C TYR A 91 -5.23 -4.03 -2.56
N LEU A 92 -3.91 -4.11 -2.49
CA LEU A 92 -3.13 -3.64 -1.34
C LEU A 92 -3.37 -2.13 -1.14
N GLY A 93 -3.85 -1.73 0.04
CA GLY A 93 -4.10 -0.31 0.35
C GLY A 93 -5.18 0.35 -0.52
N SER A 94 -6.07 -0.42 -1.15
CA SER A 94 -7.10 0.14 -2.03
C SER A 94 -8.28 0.76 -1.28
N ALA A 95 -9.19 1.39 -2.01
CA ALA A 95 -10.56 1.60 -1.54
C ALA A 95 -11.38 0.32 -1.49
N TYR A 96 -12.48 0.38 -0.74
CA TYR A 96 -13.53 -0.63 -0.83
C TYR A 96 -14.33 -0.45 -2.12
N ARG A 97 -14.95 -1.53 -2.60
CA ARG A 97 -15.73 -1.52 -3.85
C ARG A 97 -16.84 -0.46 -3.79
N GLY A 98 -16.83 0.44 -4.77
CA GLY A 98 -17.82 1.51 -4.91
C GLY A 98 -17.55 2.76 -4.07
N ASP A 99 -16.52 2.78 -3.22
CA ASP A 99 -16.08 4.00 -2.54
C ASP A 99 -14.92 4.64 -3.33
N TRP A 100 -14.96 5.96 -3.48
CA TRP A 100 -13.89 6.74 -4.08
C TRP A 100 -12.87 7.20 -3.03
N ARG A 101 -13.06 6.84 -1.75
CA ARG A 101 -12.16 7.20 -0.64
C ARG A 101 -11.45 5.96 -0.12
N GLY A 102 -10.23 5.73 -0.62
CA GLY A 102 -9.38 4.62 -0.21
C GLY A 102 -8.49 4.92 0.99
N MET A 103 -7.29 4.33 0.97
CA MET A 103 -6.27 4.59 1.99
C MET A 103 -5.95 6.09 2.05
N ALA A 104 -6.00 6.66 3.26
CA ALA A 104 -5.83 8.09 3.51
C ALA A 104 -4.62 8.39 4.40
N GLY A 105 -4.00 7.38 5.01
CA GLY A 105 -2.85 7.53 5.90
C GLY A 105 -2.31 6.19 6.36
N GLY A 106 -1.21 6.24 7.12
CA GLY A 106 -0.46 5.05 7.55
C GLY A 106 0.62 4.64 6.55
N LYS A 107 1.37 3.60 6.92
CA LYS A 107 2.46 3.05 6.10
C LYS A 107 2.27 1.55 5.92
N ILE A 108 2.38 1.08 4.68
CA ILE A 108 2.42 -0.34 4.35
C ILE A 108 3.78 -0.66 3.74
N VAL A 109 4.48 -1.66 4.26
CA VAL A 109 5.76 -2.14 3.73
C VAL A 109 5.62 -3.61 3.37
N VAL A 110 5.82 -3.94 2.10
CA VAL A 110 5.87 -5.30 1.57
C VAL A 110 7.30 -5.59 1.17
N LYS A 111 7.92 -6.64 1.72
CA LYS A 111 9.30 -7.00 1.36
C LYS A 111 9.41 -7.72 0.02
N GLY A 112 8.40 -8.53 -0.33
CA GLY A 112 8.31 -9.21 -1.61
C GLY A 112 7.53 -8.43 -2.65
N ASP A 113 6.79 -9.17 -3.49
CA ASP A 113 6.00 -8.64 -4.60
C ASP A 113 4.58 -8.24 -4.13
N ALA A 114 3.93 -7.37 -4.91
CA ALA A 114 2.52 -7.05 -4.72
C ALA A 114 1.70 -7.23 -6.01
N GLY A 115 0.44 -7.61 -5.85
CA GLY A 115 -0.48 -7.87 -6.96
C GLY A 115 -0.98 -6.60 -7.69
N SER A 116 -2.03 -6.81 -8.47
CA SER A 116 -2.72 -5.74 -9.21
C SER A 116 -3.58 -4.85 -8.32
N ASP A 117 -3.96 -3.67 -8.83
CA ASP A 117 -4.89 -2.74 -8.16
C ASP A 117 -4.36 -2.20 -6.80
N LEU A 118 -3.03 -2.18 -6.63
CA LEU A 118 -2.38 -1.61 -5.46
C LEU A 118 -2.66 -0.11 -5.38
N GLY A 119 -3.13 0.37 -4.24
CA GLY A 119 -3.38 1.80 -4.00
C GLY A 119 -4.49 2.40 -4.87
N THR A 120 -5.42 1.60 -5.41
CA THR A 120 -6.55 2.15 -6.16
C THR A 120 -7.37 3.08 -5.25
N PHE A 121 -7.66 4.30 -5.72
CA PHE A 121 -8.32 5.39 -4.97
C PHE A 121 -7.59 5.80 -3.69
N MET A 122 -6.26 5.65 -3.65
CA MET A 122 -5.44 6.16 -2.55
C MET A 122 -5.50 7.69 -2.49
N ASN A 123 -5.73 8.22 -1.30
CA ASN A 123 -5.84 9.66 -1.00
C ASN A 123 -4.71 10.15 -0.08
N GLY A 124 -3.92 9.25 0.51
CA GLY A 124 -2.85 9.58 1.43
C GLY A 124 -2.18 8.34 2.03
N GLY A 125 -1.10 8.55 2.77
CA GLY A 125 -0.25 7.49 3.32
C GLY A 125 0.87 7.06 2.38
N GLU A 126 1.58 5.99 2.76
CA GLU A 126 2.75 5.48 2.04
C GLU A 126 2.66 3.96 1.86
N ILE A 127 2.94 3.47 0.65
CA ILE A 127 3.10 2.04 0.36
C ILE A 127 4.50 1.83 -0.23
N VAL A 128 5.29 0.93 0.36
CA VAL A 128 6.61 0.54 -0.13
C VAL A 128 6.58 -0.94 -0.48
N VAL A 129 6.92 -1.28 -1.72
CA VAL A 129 7.04 -2.65 -2.22
C VAL A 129 8.51 -2.91 -2.57
N GLY A 130 9.11 -3.90 -1.90
CA GLY A 130 10.52 -4.29 -2.08
C GLY A 130 10.77 -5.08 -3.36
N GLY A 131 9.76 -5.78 -3.87
CA GLY A 131 9.80 -6.52 -5.12
C GLY A 131 9.06 -5.82 -6.27
N ASN A 132 8.49 -6.64 -7.14
CA ASN A 132 7.78 -6.24 -8.34
C ASN A 132 6.30 -6.01 -8.06
N VAL A 133 5.66 -5.27 -8.97
CA VAL A 133 4.21 -5.07 -8.99
C VAL A 133 3.61 -5.41 -10.34
N ASP A 134 2.35 -5.81 -10.34
CA ASP A 134 1.63 -6.19 -11.55
C ASP A 134 1.07 -4.96 -12.30
N VAL A 135 -0.24 -4.88 -12.52
CA VAL A 135 -0.88 -3.78 -13.25
C VAL A 135 -1.79 -2.94 -12.35
N HIS A 136 -2.21 -1.76 -12.82
CA HIS A 136 -3.17 -0.89 -12.12
C HIS A 136 -2.69 -0.37 -10.75
N VAL A 137 -1.47 0.14 -10.71
CA VAL A 137 -0.92 0.76 -9.49
C VAL A 137 -1.39 2.21 -9.38
N GLY A 138 -1.94 2.60 -8.23
CA GLY A 138 -2.37 3.98 -7.96
C GLY A 138 -3.51 4.45 -8.86
N THR A 139 -4.30 3.53 -9.42
CA THR A 139 -5.41 3.89 -10.29
C THR A 139 -6.43 4.75 -9.53
N HIS A 140 -6.87 5.86 -10.11
CA HIS A 140 -7.73 6.85 -9.44
C HIS A 140 -7.15 7.48 -8.15
N ALA A 141 -5.84 7.44 -7.92
CA ALA A 141 -5.27 8.07 -6.74
C ALA A 141 -5.43 9.61 -6.78
N GLU A 142 -5.79 10.19 -5.63
CA GLU A 142 -5.82 11.64 -5.39
C GLU A 142 -4.84 12.08 -4.29
N GLY A 143 -3.88 11.22 -3.94
CA GLY A 143 -2.81 11.51 -3.03
C GLY A 143 -2.01 10.28 -2.64
N GLY A 144 -1.16 10.44 -1.63
CA GLY A 144 -0.31 9.36 -1.13
C GLY A 144 0.96 9.15 -1.94
N LYS A 145 1.78 8.22 -1.45
CA LYS A 145 3.08 7.87 -2.01
C LYS A 145 3.21 6.37 -2.18
N ILE A 146 3.57 5.92 -3.38
CA ILE A 146 3.84 4.52 -3.69
C ILE A 146 5.29 4.40 -4.15
N ILE A 147 6.07 3.52 -3.53
CA ILE A 147 7.46 3.26 -3.87
C ILE A 147 7.59 1.78 -4.24
N ILE A 148 8.08 1.52 -5.45
CA ILE A 148 8.30 0.19 -6.00
C ILE A 148 9.79 0.03 -6.25
N LYS A 149 10.43 -0.89 -5.52
CA LYS A 149 11.87 -1.15 -5.63
C LYS A 149 12.21 -2.06 -6.81
N GLY A 150 11.29 -2.93 -7.23
CA GLY A 150 11.42 -3.77 -8.41
C GLY A 150 10.78 -3.16 -9.67
N ASP A 151 10.38 -4.04 -10.56
CA ASP A 151 9.75 -3.73 -11.85
C ASP A 151 8.23 -3.60 -11.72
N ALA A 152 7.63 -2.86 -12.65
CA ALA A 152 6.19 -2.67 -12.74
C ALA A 152 5.71 -2.91 -14.17
N LYS A 153 4.58 -3.60 -14.36
CA LYS A 153 4.14 -3.97 -15.70
C LYS A 153 3.54 -2.79 -16.46
N SER A 154 2.30 -2.42 -16.16
CA SER A 154 1.59 -1.39 -16.94
C SER A 154 0.49 -0.70 -16.14
N ARG A 155 -0.02 0.41 -16.69
CA ARG A 155 -1.15 1.18 -16.14
C ARG A 155 -0.87 1.79 -14.75
N LEU A 156 0.38 2.19 -14.52
CA LEU A 156 0.75 2.96 -13.33
C LEU A 156 0.13 4.35 -13.40
N GLY A 157 -0.53 4.76 -12.32
CA GLY A 157 -1.19 6.05 -12.21
C GLY A 157 -2.36 6.23 -13.16
N GLY A 158 -2.95 5.16 -13.71
CA GLY A 158 -4.11 5.28 -14.58
C GLY A 158 -5.22 6.08 -13.92
N GLN A 159 -5.69 7.14 -14.57
CA GLN A 159 -6.72 8.03 -14.01
C GLN A 159 -6.33 8.71 -12.67
N MET A 160 -5.04 8.84 -12.39
CA MET A 160 -4.53 9.51 -11.19
C MET A 160 -4.62 11.03 -11.32
N VAL A 161 -5.08 11.70 -10.26
CA VAL A 161 -5.22 13.16 -10.20
C VAL A 161 -4.10 13.82 -9.41
N GLU A 162 -3.67 13.20 -8.30
CA GLU A 162 -2.64 13.69 -7.38
C GLU A 162 -1.96 12.50 -6.67
N GLY A 163 -0.74 12.70 -6.18
CA GLY A 163 0.08 11.69 -5.49
C GLY A 163 1.40 11.41 -6.22
N GLU A 164 2.18 10.49 -5.69
CA GLU A 164 3.51 10.16 -6.22
C GLU A 164 3.73 8.65 -6.34
N ILE A 165 4.18 8.19 -7.50
CA ILE A 165 4.61 6.81 -7.76
C ILE A 165 6.09 6.83 -8.12
N TYR A 166 6.92 6.09 -7.39
CA TYR A 166 8.35 5.95 -7.64
C TYR A 166 8.65 4.51 -8.04
N VAL A 167 9.35 4.32 -9.15
CA VAL A 167 9.76 3.01 -9.66
C VAL A 167 11.27 2.98 -9.82
N PHE A 168 11.93 2.07 -9.11
CA PHE A 168 13.38 1.86 -9.19
C PHE A 168 13.76 0.85 -10.28
N GLY A 169 12.83 -0.06 -10.61
CA GLY A 169 12.94 -0.99 -11.72
C GLY A 169 12.52 -0.40 -13.07
N ASN A 170 12.12 -1.29 -13.97
CA ASN A 170 11.58 -0.97 -15.26
C ASN A 170 10.05 -0.81 -15.21
N ILE A 171 9.51 -0.04 -16.15
CA ILE A 171 8.08 0.04 -16.43
C ILE A 171 7.89 -0.57 -17.81
N ASP A 172 7.24 -1.73 -17.92
CA ASP A 172 7.15 -2.44 -19.19
C ASP A 172 6.37 -1.64 -20.24
N VAL A 173 5.26 -1.02 -19.82
CA VAL A 173 4.44 -0.17 -20.69
C VAL A 173 4.06 1.12 -19.97
N MET A 174 4.67 2.23 -20.42
CA MET A 174 4.33 3.57 -19.95
C MET A 174 2.93 3.98 -20.40
N MET A 175 2.17 4.60 -19.49
CA MET A 175 0.86 5.15 -19.80
C MET A 175 0.97 6.33 -20.78
N PRO A 176 0.20 6.35 -21.88
CA PRO A 176 0.25 7.47 -22.84
C PRO A 176 -0.26 8.80 -22.25
N GLY A 177 -1.04 8.73 -21.17
CA GLY A 177 -1.51 9.90 -20.42
C GLY A 177 -0.45 10.56 -19.53
N PHE A 178 0.75 9.98 -19.39
CA PHE A 178 1.84 10.54 -18.60
C PHE A 178 2.87 11.22 -19.50
N ALA A 179 2.99 12.55 -19.39
CA ALA A 179 3.94 13.33 -20.17
C ALA A 179 5.26 13.47 -19.43
N TYR A 180 6.37 13.12 -20.10
CA TYR A 180 7.71 13.38 -19.60
C TYR A 180 7.94 14.89 -19.39
N ARG A 181 8.54 15.25 -18.26
CA ARG A 181 8.83 16.65 -17.87
C ARG A 181 10.31 16.96 -17.76
N GLY A 182 11.15 15.94 -17.64
CA GLY A 182 12.58 16.10 -17.41
C GLY A 182 13.08 15.11 -16.36
N ASP A 183 14.40 15.05 -16.22
CA ASP A 183 15.01 14.30 -15.14
C ASP A 183 15.22 15.19 -13.91
N VAL A 184 15.07 14.61 -12.73
CA VAL A 184 15.25 15.27 -11.45
C VAL A 184 16.10 14.41 -10.52
N ASP A 185 17.03 15.03 -9.79
CA ASP A 185 17.80 14.35 -8.74
C ASP A 185 17.01 14.39 -7.43
N LEU A 186 16.72 13.21 -6.87
CA LEU A 186 15.91 13.04 -5.66
C LEU A 186 16.52 12.01 -4.71
N GLU A 187 16.18 12.13 -3.43
CA GLU A 187 16.39 11.06 -2.45
C GLU A 187 15.03 10.46 -2.08
N VAL A 188 14.83 9.18 -2.38
CA VAL A 188 13.57 8.47 -2.18
C VAL A 188 13.85 7.22 -1.36
N ASP A 189 13.24 7.14 -0.18
CA ASP A 189 13.38 6.00 0.74
C ASP A 189 14.87 5.64 0.98
N GLY A 190 15.64 6.66 1.39
CA GLY A 190 17.07 6.58 1.69
C GLY A 190 18.00 6.39 0.49
N THR A 191 17.47 6.38 -0.74
CA THR A 191 18.26 6.16 -1.95
C THR A 191 18.32 7.41 -2.81
N LYS A 192 19.53 7.94 -3.06
CA LYS A 192 19.75 9.06 -3.98
C LYS A 192 19.82 8.56 -5.41
N GLY A 193 19.14 9.24 -6.33
CA GLY A 193 19.16 8.88 -7.74
C GLY A 193 18.57 9.97 -8.62
N ARG A 194 18.85 9.85 -9.92
CA ARG A 194 18.23 10.67 -10.97
C ARG A 194 17.00 9.95 -11.49
N PHE A 195 15.85 10.62 -11.52
CA PHE A 195 14.57 10.05 -11.91
C PHE A 195 13.97 10.83 -13.08
N ALA A 196 13.52 10.10 -14.10
CA ALA A 196 12.68 10.65 -15.15
C ALA A 196 11.31 10.96 -14.55
N LEU A 197 10.93 12.23 -14.51
CA LEU A 197 9.64 12.70 -14.02
C LEU A 197 8.63 12.72 -15.17
N TYR A 198 7.47 12.15 -14.90
CA TYR A 198 6.28 12.21 -15.72
C TYR A 198 5.13 12.81 -14.91
N GLU A 199 4.33 13.66 -15.56
CA GLU A 199 3.12 14.23 -14.97
C GLU A 199 1.89 13.77 -15.76
N GLY A 200 0.86 13.34 -15.03
CA GLY A 200 -0.38 12.80 -15.58
C GLY A 200 -1.39 12.48 -14.47
N ASP A 201 -2.43 11.71 -14.72
CA ASP A 201 -2.87 11.26 -16.04
C ASP A 201 -3.57 12.40 -16.78
N LEU A 202 -3.01 12.88 -17.89
CA LEU A 202 -3.54 14.04 -18.64
C LEU A 202 -4.95 13.82 -19.20
N GLY A 203 -5.47 12.58 -19.21
CA GLY A 203 -6.86 12.30 -19.51
C GLY A 203 -7.84 12.75 -18.42
N GLU A 204 -7.36 13.02 -17.21
CA GLU A 204 -8.19 13.39 -16.07
C GLU A 204 -8.34 14.90 -15.88
N ARG A 205 -9.39 15.27 -15.15
CA ARG A 205 -9.59 16.66 -14.74
C ARG A 205 -8.71 16.99 -13.54
N HIS A 206 -7.71 17.83 -13.76
CA HIS A 206 -6.85 18.30 -12.69
C HIS A 206 -7.38 19.57 -12.00
N ARG A 207 -7.19 19.62 -10.67
CA ARG A 207 -7.50 20.78 -9.83
C ARG A 207 -6.31 21.72 -9.74
N LYS A 208 -6.57 22.99 -9.46
CA LYS A 208 -5.52 23.98 -9.16
C LYS A 208 -5.36 24.19 -7.66
N ARG A 209 -4.12 24.28 -7.18
CA ARG A 209 -3.78 24.72 -5.82
C ARG A 209 -2.80 25.87 -5.90
N LYS A 210 -3.15 27.00 -5.29
CA LYS A 210 -2.37 28.25 -5.37
C LYS A 210 -2.05 28.68 -6.81
N GLY A 211 -3.00 28.52 -7.73
CA GLY A 211 -2.87 28.90 -9.14
C GLY A 211 -2.15 27.89 -10.04
N GLN A 212 -1.47 26.89 -9.47
CA GLN A 212 -0.78 25.84 -10.23
C GLN A 212 -1.65 24.60 -10.37
N MET A 213 -1.60 23.96 -11.53
CA MET A 213 -2.28 22.68 -11.75
C MET A 213 -1.58 21.59 -10.93
N ILE A 214 -2.36 20.73 -10.28
CA ILE A 214 -1.84 19.54 -9.59
C ILE A 214 -1.94 18.36 -10.53
N TYR A 215 -0.84 17.62 -10.66
CA TYR A 215 -0.80 16.35 -11.39
C TYR A 215 -0.39 15.22 -10.46
N GLY A 216 -0.81 14.01 -10.80
CA GLY A 216 -0.14 12.81 -10.35
C GLY A 216 1.28 12.77 -10.93
N LYS A 217 2.22 12.31 -10.13
CA LYS A 217 3.62 12.25 -10.53
C LYS A 217 4.10 10.82 -10.55
N LEU A 218 4.75 10.45 -11.64
CA LEU A 218 5.43 9.18 -11.78
C LEU A 218 6.91 9.47 -11.98
N TYR A 219 7.75 8.80 -11.21
CA TYR A 219 9.20 8.92 -11.23
C TYR A 219 9.79 7.54 -11.54
N GLN A 220 10.53 7.42 -12.63
CA GLN A 220 11.28 6.21 -12.94
C GLN A 220 12.78 6.47 -12.78
N LEU A 221 13.49 5.62 -12.05
CA LEU A 221 14.93 5.74 -11.87
C LEU A 221 15.62 5.65 -13.24
N VAL A 222 16.40 6.69 -13.58
CA VAL A 222 17.24 6.69 -14.78
C VAL A 222 18.43 5.80 -14.50
N ARG A 223 18.53 4.69 -15.22
CA ARG A 223 19.71 3.85 -15.16
C ARG A 223 20.83 4.50 -15.98
N PRO A 224 22.07 4.53 -15.46
CA PRO A 224 23.23 4.97 -16.21
C PRO A 224 23.52 4.07 -17.42
#